data_AF-A0A6N6KU37-F1
#
_entry.id   AF-A0A6N6KU37-F1
#
_cell.length_a   1.000
_cell.length_b   1.000
_cell.length_c   1.000
_cell.angle_alpha   90.00
_cell.angle_beta   90.00
_cell.angle_gamma   90.00
#
_symmetry.space_group_name_H-M   'P 1'
#
loop_
_entity.id
_entity.type
_entity.pdbx_description
1 polymer ?
#
loop_
_entity_poly.entity_id
_entity_poly.type
_entity_poly.pdbx_seq_one_letter_code
_entity_poly.pdbx_strand_id
1 'polypeptide(L)'
;MKHTIIILLLASVLMGACATGSTPYPDEVSWDVAVEILNRGEVEQAFQLHSLEVTLYLKDGTEVRTKEPVIDAIFDEIDKCGAVCADVLLATE
;
A
#
# COMPACT_ATOMS: atom_id res chain seq x y z
N MET A 1 -6.10 -36.95 -51.34
CA MET A 1 -6.42 -37.29 -49.93
C MET A 1 -6.84 -35.98 -49.26
N LYS A 2 -8.12 -35.59 -49.40
CA LYS A 2 -9.20 -35.79 -48.43
C LYS A 2 -8.84 -35.25 -47.03
N HIS A 3 -9.26 -34.01 -46.81
CA HIS A 3 -9.83 -33.42 -45.60
C HIS A 3 -9.61 -34.17 -44.28
N THR A 4 -8.85 -33.52 -43.38
CA THR A 4 -8.98 -33.68 -41.93
C THR A 4 -9.48 -32.33 -41.42
N ILE A 5 -10.79 -32.10 -41.48
CA ILE A 5 -11.73 -32.19 -40.35
C ILE A 5 -11.31 -31.30 -39.18
N ILE A 6 -11.98 -30.15 -39.17
CA ILE A 6 -12.34 -29.23 -38.08
C ILE A 6 -12.67 -29.97 -36.77
N ILE A 7 -12.09 -29.53 -35.64
CA ILE A 7 -12.75 -29.54 -34.32
C ILE A 7 -12.44 -28.22 -33.59
N LEU A 8 -13.47 -27.38 -33.48
CA LEU A 8 -13.61 -26.30 -32.50
C LEU A 8 -13.73 -26.90 -31.08
N LEU A 9 -13.07 -26.31 -30.08
CA LEU A 9 -13.44 -26.34 -28.65
C LEU A 9 -12.75 -25.12 -27.99
N LEU A 10 -13.42 -23.98 -27.89
CA LEU A 10 -14.25 -23.51 -26.76
C LEU A 10 -13.52 -23.38 -25.41
N ALA A 11 -13.62 -22.16 -24.86
CA ALA A 11 -13.47 -21.76 -23.46
C ALA A 11 -12.06 -21.89 -22.86
N SER A 12 -11.47 -20.82 -22.33
CA SER A 12 -12.06 -20.11 -21.21
C SER A 12 -11.29 -18.82 -20.92
N VAL A 13 -12.06 -17.79 -20.63
CA VAL A 13 -11.65 -16.48 -20.15
C VAL A 13 -10.87 -16.66 -18.85
N LEU A 14 -9.58 -16.31 -18.81
CA LEU A 14 -8.92 -15.99 -17.54
C LEU A 14 -9.41 -14.60 -17.12
N MET A 15 -10.61 -14.54 -16.53
CA MET A 15 -10.88 -13.49 -15.55
C MET A 15 -10.04 -13.87 -14.36
N GLY A 16 -8.79 -13.38 -14.33
CA GLY A 16 -8.04 -13.32 -13.10
C GLY A 16 -8.94 -12.61 -12.10
N ALA A 17 -9.41 -13.34 -11.10
CA ALA A 17 -10.18 -12.79 -10.01
C ALA A 17 -9.41 -11.58 -9.49
N CYS A 18 -10.01 -10.38 -9.56
CA CYS A 18 -9.53 -9.28 -8.73
C CYS A 18 -9.58 -9.83 -7.31
N ALA A 19 -8.42 -10.01 -6.70
CA ALA A 19 -8.31 -10.40 -5.31
C ALA A 19 -9.12 -9.38 -4.52
N THR A 20 -10.17 -9.84 -3.85
CA THR A 20 -10.84 -9.08 -2.81
C THR A 20 -9.85 -9.00 -1.67
N GLY A 21 -8.96 -8.00 -1.71
CA GLY A 21 -8.05 -7.72 -0.62
C GLY A 21 -8.87 -7.28 0.58
N SER A 22 -9.01 -8.15 1.58
CA SER A 22 -9.12 -7.67 2.95
C SER A 22 -7.90 -6.80 3.21
N THR A 23 -8.07 -5.56 3.65
CA THR A 23 -6.94 -4.74 4.09
C THR A 23 -6.20 -5.54 5.18
N PRO A 24 -4.89 -5.83 5.02
CA PRO A 24 -4.17 -6.63 6.02
C PRO A 24 -4.05 -5.92 7.37
N TYR A 25 -4.30 -4.61 7.39
CA TYR A 25 -4.22 -3.76 8.57
C TYR A 25 -5.61 -3.26 8.98
N PRO A 26 -5.82 -3.07 10.30
CA PRO A 26 -6.93 -2.26 10.79
C PRO A 26 -6.73 -0.79 10.39
N ASP A 27 -7.81 -0.01 10.42
CA ASP A 27 -7.80 1.43 10.08
C ASP A 27 -6.85 2.25 10.99
N GLU A 28 -6.60 1.80 12.22
CA GLU A 28 -5.68 2.43 13.17
C GLU A 28 -4.68 1.41 13.72
N VAL A 29 -3.39 1.76 13.71
CA VAL A 29 -2.28 0.93 14.20
C VAL A 29 -1.39 1.70 15.18
N SER A 30 -0.60 0.96 15.96
CA SER A 30 0.45 1.58 16.78
C SER A 30 1.54 2.21 15.92
N TRP A 31 2.26 3.17 16.50
CA TRP A 31 3.39 3.83 15.85
C TRP A 31 4.42 2.81 15.30
N ASP A 32 4.81 1.83 16.11
CA ASP A 32 5.80 0.83 15.70
C ASP A 32 5.34 0.01 14.49
N VAL A 33 4.04 -0.30 14.40
CA VAL A 33 3.47 -1.01 13.24
C VAL A 33 3.46 -0.11 12.02
N ALA A 34 3.11 1.18 12.16
CA ALA A 34 3.18 2.13 11.05
C ALA A 34 4.61 2.26 10.49
N VAL A 35 5.62 2.31 11.36
CA VAL A 35 7.03 2.33 10.95
C VAL A 35 7.43 1.02 10.26
N GLU A 36 6.90 -0.13 10.70
CA GLU A 36 7.12 -1.41 10.02
C GLU A 36 6.52 -1.42 8.60
N ILE A 37 5.29 -0.93 8.44
CA ILE A 37 4.61 -0.78 7.13
C ILE A 37 5.44 0.13 6.20
N LEU A 38 5.93 1.26 6.73
CA LEU A 38 6.80 2.17 6.00
C LEU A 38 8.08 1.47 5.52
N ASN A 39 8.78 0.78 6.41
CA ASN A 39 10.03 0.09 6.10
C ASN A 39 9.85 -1.12 5.17
N ARG A 40 8.63 -1.66 5.03
CA ARG A 40 8.30 -2.66 4.00
C ARG A 40 8.12 -2.05 2.60
N GLY A 41 8.12 -0.72 2.48
CA GLY A 41 7.93 -0.02 1.22
C GLY A 41 6.50 -0.10 0.70
N GLU A 42 5.53 -0.29 1.60
CA GLU A 42 4.11 -0.40 1.24
C GLU A 42 3.44 0.97 1.10
N VAL A 43 4.04 2.02 1.65
CA VAL A 43 3.51 3.40 1.67
C VAL A 43 3.75 4.09 0.32
N GLU A 44 2.71 4.76 -0.18
CA GLU A 44 2.74 5.69 -1.31
C GLU A 44 2.81 7.15 -0.83
N GLN A 45 2.04 7.51 0.19
CA GLN A 45 2.01 8.86 0.75
C GLN A 45 1.88 8.82 2.28
N ALA A 46 2.58 9.74 2.96
CA ALA A 46 2.36 10.06 4.37
C ALA A 46 1.78 11.48 4.49
N PHE A 47 0.64 11.59 5.18
CA PHE A 47 -0.01 12.86 5.52
C PHE A 47 -0.03 13.05 7.03
N GLN A 48 0.48 14.19 7.50
CA GLN A 48 0.63 14.49 8.91
C GLN A 48 -0.19 15.73 9.31
N LEU A 49 -0.78 15.69 10.49
CA LEU A 49 -1.53 16.80 11.10
C LEU A 49 -0.78 17.34 12.34
N HIS A 50 -0.95 18.64 12.65
CA HIS A 50 -0.49 19.22 13.92
C HIS A 50 -1.05 18.54 15.19
N SER A 51 -2.08 17.69 15.06
CA SER A 51 -2.64 16.85 16.14
C SER A 51 -1.79 15.62 16.47
N LEU A 52 -0.66 15.43 15.76
CA LEU A 52 0.19 14.23 15.71
C LEU A 52 -0.48 13.03 15.02
N GLU A 53 -1.64 13.22 14.39
CA GLU A 53 -2.22 12.17 13.56
C GLU A 53 -1.43 12.05 12.26
N VAL A 54 -1.13 10.80 11.88
CA VAL A 54 -0.50 10.46 10.61
C VAL A 54 -1.40 9.48 9.88
N THR A 55 -1.71 9.79 8.63
CA THR A 55 -2.37 8.86 7.69
C THR A 55 -1.33 8.38 6.67
N LEU A 56 -1.15 7.07 6.60
CA LEU A 56 -0.39 6.39 5.57
C LEU A 56 -1.35 5.91 4.48
N TYR A 57 -1.17 6.40 3.27
CA TYR A 57 -1.81 5.87 2.07
C TYR A 57 -0.89 4.81 1.47
N LEU A 58 -1.35 3.57 1.42
CA LEU A 58 -0.58 2.44 0.90
C LEU A 58 -0.76 2.32 -0.62
N LYS A 59 0.21 1.68 -1.28
CA LYS A 59 0.24 1.47 -2.74
C LYS A 59 -0.95 0.65 -3.29
N ASP A 60 -1.67 -0.06 -2.42
CA ASP A 60 -2.88 -0.80 -2.77
C ASP A 60 -4.18 0.00 -2.57
N GLY A 61 -4.07 1.26 -2.14
CA GLY A 61 -5.18 2.17 -1.84
C GLY A 61 -5.71 2.07 -0.40
N THR A 62 -5.13 1.23 0.45
CA THR A 62 -5.48 1.16 1.88
C THR A 62 -5.05 2.41 2.62
N GLU A 63 -5.89 2.90 3.52
CA GLU A 63 -5.55 3.96 4.48
C GLU A 63 -5.29 3.36 5.85
N VAL A 64 -4.16 3.72 6.46
CA VAL A 64 -3.80 3.30 7.83
C VAL A 64 -3.45 4.55 8.64
N ARG A 65 -4.08 4.70 9.80
CA ARG A 65 -3.85 5.82 10.71
C ARG A 65 -2.99 5.41 11.90
N THR A 66 -2.21 6.35 12.39
CA THR A 66 -1.48 6.22 13.64
C THR A 66 -1.29 7.59 14.29
N LYS A 67 -0.67 7.59 15.46
CA LYS A 67 -0.27 8.81 16.16
C LYS A 67 1.24 8.83 16.34
N GLU A 68 1.88 9.87 15.84
CA GLU A 68 3.32 10.05 15.99
C GLU A 68 3.68 10.46 17.44
N PRO A 69 4.86 10.05 17.95
CA PRO A 69 5.26 10.34 19.33
C PRO A 69 5.60 11.82 19.55
N VAL A 70 6.09 12.49 18.51
CA VAL A 70 6.44 13.91 18.46
C VAL A 70 6.21 14.41 17.04
N ILE A 71 6.03 15.72 16.87
CA ILE A 71 5.86 16.34 15.56
C ILE A 71 7.01 15.97 14.63
N ASP A 72 6.70 15.68 13.37
CA ASP A 72 7.62 15.37 12.28
C ASP A 72 8.38 14.04 12.42
N ALA A 73 8.04 13.20 13.42
CA ALA A 73 8.67 11.90 13.59
C ALA A 73 8.47 10.99 12.37
N ILE A 74 7.36 11.13 11.63
CA ILE A 74 7.15 10.35 10.40
C ILE A 74 8.13 10.75 9.29
N PHE A 75 8.52 12.02 9.21
CA PHE A 75 9.50 12.49 8.24
C PHE A 75 10.89 11.97 8.58
N ASP A 76 11.25 11.96 9.88
CA ASP A 76 12.50 11.34 10.34
C ASP A 76 12.59 9.84 9.98
N GLU A 77 11.49 9.09 10.09
CA GLU A 77 11.45 7.67 9.71
C GLU A 77 11.51 7.47 8.19
N ILE A 78 10.90 8.35 7.40
CA ILE A 78 10.98 8.33 5.94
C ILE A 78 12.41 8.59 5.46
N ASP A 79 13.10 9.57 6.07
CA ASP A 79 14.50 9.85 5.78
C ASP A 79 15.41 8.66 6.12
N LYS A 80 15.18 7.99 7.26
CA LYS A 80 15.92 6.78 7.67
C LYS A 80 15.66 5.58 6.77
N CYS A 81 14.45 5.44 6.25
CA CYS A 81 14.04 4.36 5.35
C CYS A 81 14.83 4.35 4.02
N GLY A 82 15.33 5.52 3.59
CA GLY A 82 16.24 5.64 2.47
C GLY A 82 15.62 5.21 1.13
N ALA A 83 16.34 4.39 0.35
CA ALA A 83 15.94 4.04 -1.01
C ALA A 83 14.56 3.36 -1.11
N VAL A 84 14.12 2.67 -0.04
CA VAL A 84 12.80 2.03 0.01
C VAL A 84 11.67 3.07 -0.02
N CYS A 85 11.90 4.23 0.58
CA CYS A 85 10.93 5.32 0.70
C CYS A 85 11.21 6.50 -0.25
N ALA A 86 12.08 6.33 -1.25
CA ALA A 86 12.54 7.43 -2.12
C ALA A 86 11.40 8.15 -2.87
N ASP A 87 10.31 7.45 -3.15
CA ASP A 87 9.15 7.96 -3.89
C ASP A 87 7.93 8.24 -2.99
N VAL A 88 8.09 8.18 -1.66
CA VAL A 88 6.98 8.46 -0.73
C VAL A 88 6.66 9.96 -0.78
N LEU A 89 5.40 10.29 -1.06
CA LEU A 89 4.92 11.66 -1.04
C LEU A 89 4.69 12.13 0.40
N LEU A 90 5.13 13.34 0.71
CA LEU A 90 4.95 13.98 2.02
C LEU A 90 3.91 15.10 1.90
N ALA A 91 2.96 15.14 2.83
CA ALA A 91 1.99 16.21 2.94
C ALA A 91 1.71 16.54 4.42
N THR A 92 1.34 17.79 4.70
CA THR A 92 1.00 18.28 6.05
C THR A 92 -0.14 19.29 5.99
N GLU A 93 -0.93 19.41 7.06
CA GLU A 93 -1.90 20.49 7.33
C GLU A 93 -1.44 21.32 8.52
#